data_AF-A0A8B3DIQ2-F1
#
_entry.id   AF-A0A8B3DIQ2-F1
#
_cell.length_a   1.000
_cell.length_b   1.000
_cell.length_c   1.000
_cell.angle_alpha   90.00
_cell.angle_beta   90.00
_cell.angle_gamma   90.00
#
_symmetry.space_group_name_H-M   'P 1'
#
loop_
_entity.id
_entity.type
_entity.pdbx_description
1 polymer ?
#
loop_
_entity_poly.entity_id
_entity_poly.type
_entity_poly.pdbx_seq_one_letter_code
_entity_poly.pdbx_strand_id
1 'polypeptide(L)'
;MTKNKMIKRLDWIDPKNPEQASWICTYLKAKNWGSDKEDIEGFIDPVGEFLRAAYELPENADTREGLRNMKAAWKQWEKREKNRTSKKISEGAYSISLTARKELEKLARHKKSSFSKVIEDLLVNAEGIERVQRELKKQLKKGERFGHVNVDFLSTIFSDDVVKEQAKLLTQELETQKKKQEKEHKDKQKKALATIKEKAQKISSLENEIKELKGQLLELTNKNKHLENAAKEAQDDLHGNHL
;
A
#
# COMPACT_ATOMS: atom_id res chain seq x y z
N MET A 1 19.06 -30.31 14.04
CA MET A 1 17.99 -29.33 13.71
C MET A 1 18.32 -28.41 12.53
N THR A 2 19.57 -28.27 12.10
CA THR A 2 20.03 -27.36 11.01
C THR A 2 19.64 -27.79 9.59
N LYS A 3 19.74 -29.10 9.26
CA LYS A 3 19.37 -29.62 7.92
C LYS A 3 17.95 -29.22 7.48
N ASN A 4 16.98 -29.25 8.40
CA ASN A 4 15.58 -28.95 8.10
C ASN A 4 15.33 -27.45 7.77
N LYS A 5 16.18 -26.54 8.27
CA LYS A 5 16.09 -25.10 7.96
C LYS A 5 16.69 -24.76 6.60
N MET A 6 17.82 -25.39 6.23
CA MET A 6 18.42 -25.22 4.90
C MET A 6 17.52 -25.79 3.79
N ILE A 7 16.89 -26.94 4.01
CA ILE A 7 15.90 -27.51 3.08
C ILE A 7 14.79 -26.50 2.77
N LYS A 8 14.23 -25.84 3.81
CA LYS A 8 13.22 -24.78 3.61
C LYS A 8 13.72 -23.55 2.87
N ARG A 9 15.02 -23.23 2.93
CA ARG A 9 15.58 -22.06 2.23
C ARG A 9 15.81 -22.32 0.75
N LEU A 10 16.00 -23.58 0.37
CA LEU A 10 16.25 -24.03 -0.99
C LEU A 10 15.00 -24.60 -1.67
N ASP A 11 13.85 -24.56 -0.98
CA ASP A 11 12.54 -25.06 -1.43
C ASP A 11 12.03 -24.49 -2.77
N TRP A 12 12.60 -23.36 -3.19
CA TRP A 12 12.25 -22.65 -4.40
C TRP A 12 13.01 -23.14 -5.63
N ILE A 13 14.01 -24.01 -5.43
CA ILE A 13 14.77 -24.65 -6.51
C ILE A 13 14.02 -25.90 -6.92
N ASP A 14 13.59 -25.94 -8.17
CA ASP A 14 13.00 -27.11 -8.81
C ASP A 14 14.07 -27.81 -9.65
N PRO A 15 14.57 -28.99 -9.22
CA PRO A 15 15.56 -29.75 -9.99
C PRO A 15 15.06 -30.20 -11.36
N LYS A 16 13.74 -30.21 -11.59
CA LYS A 16 13.15 -30.60 -12.88
C LYS A 16 13.03 -29.42 -13.85
N ASN A 17 13.33 -28.20 -13.42
CA ASN A 17 13.27 -27.01 -14.26
C ASN A 17 14.64 -26.75 -14.94
N PRO A 18 14.77 -27.03 -16.26
CA PRO A 18 16.04 -26.91 -16.96
C PRO A 18 16.54 -25.46 -17.08
N GLU A 19 15.62 -24.48 -17.17
CA GLU A 19 15.98 -23.06 -17.23
C GLU A 19 16.54 -22.59 -15.89
N GLN A 20 15.89 -23.01 -14.79
CA GLN A 20 16.37 -22.70 -13.45
C GLN A 20 17.73 -23.36 -13.19
N ALA A 21 17.93 -24.59 -13.64
CA ALA A 21 19.20 -25.29 -13.55
C ALA A 21 20.33 -24.52 -14.28
N SER A 22 20.12 -24.17 -15.54
CA SER A 22 21.08 -23.41 -16.34
C SER A 22 21.38 -22.03 -15.72
N TRP A 23 20.35 -21.35 -15.21
CA TRP A 23 20.51 -20.07 -14.54
C TRP A 23 21.33 -20.20 -13.24
N ILE A 24 21.07 -21.21 -12.41
CA ILE A 24 21.80 -21.43 -11.15
C ILE A 24 23.29 -21.63 -11.46
N CYS A 25 23.63 -22.48 -12.43
CA CYS A 25 25.03 -22.67 -12.84
C CYS A 25 25.71 -21.35 -13.24
N THR A 26 25.02 -20.56 -14.05
CA THR A 26 25.52 -19.25 -14.51
C THR A 26 25.71 -18.28 -13.35
N TYR A 27 24.76 -18.25 -12.41
CA TYR A 27 24.79 -17.40 -11.23
C TYR A 27 25.94 -17.77 -10.28
N LEU A 28 26.13 -19.06 -10.01
CA LEU A 28 27.18 -19.56 -9.13
C LEU A 28 28.58 -19.28 -9.72
N LYS A 29 28.78 -19.51 -11.03
CA LYS A 29 29.99 -19.12 -11.76
C LYS A 29 30.28 -17.62 -11.58
N ALA A 30 29.30 -16.77 -11.84
CA ALA A 30 29.46 -15.32 -11.76
C ALA A 30 29.73 -14.80 -10.34
N LYS A 31 29.25 -15.49 -9.31
CA LYS A 31 29.44 -15.13 -7.90
C LYS A 31 30.61 -15.84 -7.23
N ASN A 32 31.34 -16.68 -7.96
CA ASN A 32 32.43 -17.50 -7.46
C ASN A 32 32.04 -18.28 -6.19
N TRP A 33 30.80 -18.79 -6.17
CA TRP A 33 30.27 -19.43 -4.98
C TRP A 33 30.50 -20.94 -5.06
N GLY A 34 31.41 -21.44 -4.22
CA GLY A 34 31.50 -22.87 -3.89
C GLY A 34 32.42 -23.72 -4.76
N SER A 35 33.34 -23.14 -5.55
CA SER A 35 34.36 -23.94 -6.23
C SER A 35 35.69 -23.21 -6.33
N ASP A 36 36.75 -23.85 -5.84
CA ASP A 36 38.09 -23.69 -6.39
C ASP A 36 38.07 -24.23 -7.82
N LYS A 37 37.68 -23.39 -8.79
CA LYS A 37 37.94 -23.48 -10.24
C LYS A 37 37.78 -24.84 -10.96
N GLU A 38 37.07 -25.83 -10.44
CA GLU A 38 36.69 -27.00 -11.23
C GLU A 38 35.44 -26.66 -12.05
N ASP A 39 35.55 -26.80 -13.36
CA ASP A 39 34.55 -26.40 -14.33
C ASP A 39 33.19 -27.06 -14.03
N ILE A 40 32.23 -26.25 -13.61
CA ILE A 40 30.80 -26.58 -13.45
C ILE A 40 30.19 -27.21 -14.75
N GLU A 41 30.94 -27.22 -15.85
CA GLU A 41 30.60 -27.80 -17.15
C GLU A 41 30.67 -29.34 -17.20
N GLY A 42 31.34 -29.99 -16.24
CA GLY A 42 31.44 -31.45 -16.16
C GLY A 42 30.33 -32.15 -15.36
N PHE A 43 29.45 -31.41 -14.70
CA PHE A 43 28.45 -31.99 -13.80
C PHE A 43 27.27 -32.60 -14.56
N ILE A 44 26.97 -33.87 -14.26
CA ILE A 44 25.81 -34.61 -14.79
C ILE A 44 24.50 -34.07 -14.17
N ASP A 45 24.54 -33.62 -12.91
CA ASP A 45 23.44 -32.97 -12.20
C ASP A 45 23.94 -31.76 -11.39
N PRO A 46 24.17 -30.61 -12.05
CA PRO A 46 24.70 -29.42 -11.39
C PRO A 46 23.82 -28.91 -10.25
N VAL A 47 22.50 -29.08 -10.36
CA VAL A 47 21.54 -28.61 -9.35
C VAL A 47 21.52 -29.53 -8.14
N GLY A 48 21.48 -30.85 -8.34
CA GLY A 48 21.53 -31.81 -7.25
C GLY A 48 22.87 -31.79 -6.51
N GLU A 49 23.98 -31.53 -7.22
CA GLU A 49 25.29 -31.31 -6.60
C GLU A 49 25.34 -30.03 -5.78
N PHE A 50 24.83 -28.92 -6.34
CA PHE A 50 24.68 -27.67 -5.58
C PHE A 50 23.81 -27.87 -4.34
N LEU A 51 22.66 -28.53 -4.45
CA LEU A 51 21.77 -28.76 -3.31
C LEU A 51 22.45 -29.60 -2.23
N ARG A 52 23.18 -30.65 -2.61
CA ARG A 52 23.97 -31.48 -1.69
C ARG A 52 25.00 -30.64 -0.94
N ALA A 53 25.81 -29.86 -1.66
CA ALA A 53 26.81 -28.97 -1.06
C ALA A 53 26.16 -27.90 -0.16
N ALA A 54 25.04 -27.31 -0.61
CA ALA A 54 24.34 -26.26 0.12
C ALA A 54 23.68 -26.76 1.41
N TYR A 55 23.31 -28.04 1.50
CA TYR A 55 22.80 -28.65 2.74
C TYR A 55 23.88 -28.87 3.81
N GLU A 56 25.14 -28.89 3.42
CA GLU A 56 26.28 -29.06 4.33
C GLU A 56 26.84 -27.72 4.83
N LEU A 57 26.46 -26.60 4.20
CA LEU A 57 26.89 -25.27 4.60
C LEU A 57 26.39 -24.90 6.02
N PRO A 58 27.21 -24.19 6.81
CA PRO A 58 26.81 -23.71 8.13
C PRO A 58 25.67 -22.69 8.04
N GLU A 59 24.70 -22.76 8.95
CA GLU A 59 23.56 -21.83 8.99
C GLU A 59 23.93 -20.50 9.68
N ASN A 60 24.88 -19.75 9.10
CA ASN A 60 25.31 -18.44 9.58
C ASN A 60 24.60 -17.28 8.85
N ALA A 61 24.90 -16.03 9.21
CA ALA A 61 24.27 -14.86 8.58
C ALA A 61 24.59 -14.74 7.09
N ASP A 62 25.84 -14.99 6.71
CA ASP A 62 26.32 -14.79 5.34
C ASP A 62 25.72 -15.80 4.36
N THR A 63 25.69 -17.08 4.74
CA THR A 63 25.06 -18.12 3.93
C THR A 63 23.56 -17.87 3.77
N ARG A 64 22.88 -17.40 4.83
CA ARG A 64 21.46 -17.06 4.76
C ARG A 64 21.19 -15.91 3.80
N GLU A 65 22.00 -14.86 3.85
CA GLU A 65 21.83 -13.68 3.00
C GLU A 65 22.20 -13.99 1.55
N GLY A 66 23.25 -14.78 1.32
CA GLY A 66 23.61 -15.26 -0.01
C GLY A 66 22.44 -16.02 -0.67
N LEU A 67 21.81 -16.95 0.05
CA LEU A 67 20.71 -17.76 -0.49
C LEU A 67 19.46 -16.90 -0.75
N ARG A 68 19.22 -15.90 0.11
CA ARG A 68 18.14 -14.92 -0.08
C ARG A 68 18.37 -14.08 -1.34
N ASN A 69 19.60 -13.62 -1.56
CA ASN A 69 19.97 -12.83 -2.73
C ASN A 69 19.88 -13.65 -4.01
N MET A 70 20.28 -14.91 -3.98
CA MET A 70 20.13 -15.85 -5.08
C MET A 70 18.64 -16.06 -5.43
N LYS A 71 17.78 -16.31 -4.44
CA LYS A 71 16.32 -16.42 -4.64
C LYS A 71 15.71 -15.14 -5.24
N ALA A 72 16.13 -13.98 -4.76
CA ALA A 72 15.66 -12.69 -5.28
C ALA A 72 16.11 -12.46 -6.73
N ALA A 73 17.37 -12.78 -7.04
CA ALA A 73 17.93 -12.66 -8.38
C ALA A 73 17.22 -13.59 -9.38
N TRP A 74 16.88 -14.83 -8.97
CA TRP A 74 16.09 -15.75 -9.78
C TRP A 74 14.72 -15.16 -10.12
N LYS A 75 13.96 -14.70 -9.11
CA LYS A 75 12.64 -14.08 -9.34
C LYS A 75 12.71 -12.87 -10.28
N GLN A 76 13.76 -12.06 -10.17
CA GLN A 76 13.98 -10.93 -11.06
C GLN A 76 14.34 -11.36 -12.48
N TRP A 77 15.14 -12.40 -12.64
CA TRP A 77 15.45 -12.97 -13.94
C TRP A 77 14.20 -13.59 -14.59
N GLU A 78 13.47 -14.44 -13.86
CA GLU A 78 12.24 -15.09 -14.33
C GLU A 78 11.20 -14.07 -14.77
N LYS A 79 11.01 -12.99 -14.00
CA LYS A 79 10.13 -11.88 -14.38
C LYS A 79 10.58 -11.23 -15.70
N ARG A 80 11.88 -10.94 -15.84
CA ARG A 80 12.43 -10.31 -17.05
C ARG A 80 12.28 -11.20 -18.28
N GLU A 81 12.46 -12.51 -18.12
CA GLU A 81 12.33 -13.46 -19.24
C GLU A 81 10.86 -13.60 -19.68
N LYS A 82 9.93 -13.67 -18.73
CA LYS A 82 8.48 -13.62 -19.02
C LYS A 82 8.08 -12.31 -19.70
N ASN A 83 8.67 -11.19 -19.30
CA ASN A 83 8.40 -9.89 -19.92
C ASN A 83 9.01 -9.81 -21.33
N ARG A 84 10.19 -10.38 -21.57
CA ARG A 84 10.86 -10.42 -22.88
C ARG A 84 10.05 -11.17 -23.94
N THR A 85 9.40 -12.25 -23.54
CA THR A 85 8.57 -13.08 -24.43
C THR A 85 7.14 -12.53 -24.59
N SER A 86 6.72 -11.59 -23.74
CA SER A 86 5.40 -10.98 -23.78
C SER A 86 5.30 -9.89 -24.85
N LYS A 87 4.25 -9.92 -25.68
CA LYS A 87 3.91 -8.82 -26.61
C LYS A 87 3.26 -7.62 -25.93
N LYS A 88 2.89 -7.75 -24.64
CA LYS A 88 2.10 -6.74 -23.92
C LYS A 88 2.98 -5.75 -23.14
N ILE A 89 4.19 -6.13 -22.78
CA ILE A 89 5.04 -5.39 -21.84
C ILE A 89 6.39 -5.16 -22.49
N SER A 90 6.80 -3.90 -22.59
CA SER A 90 8.17 -3.52 -22.94
C SER A 90 8.81 -2.86 -21.71
N GLU A 91 9.80 -3.53 -21.12
CA GLU A 91 10.60 -2.97 -20.02
C GLU A 91 11.99 -2.61 -20.56
N GLY A 92 12.39 -1.36 -20.38
CA GLY A 92 13.69 -0.83 -20.82
C GLY A 92 14.32 0.08 -19.76
N ALA A 93 15.65 0.11 -19.73
CA ALA A 93 16.39 1.08 -18.94
C ALA A 93 16.63 2.34 -19.78
N TYR A 94 16.20 3.49 -19.27
CA TYR A 94 16.35 4.77 -19.95
C TYR A 94 17.09 5.76 -19.05
N SER A 95 17.95 6.56 -19.66
CA SER A 95 18.61 7.68 -19.02
C SER A 95 17.89 8.97 -19.39
N ILE A 96 17.53 9.77 -18.40
CA ILE A 96 16.92 11.09 -18.57
C ILE A 96 17.71 12.12 -17.76
N SER A 97 17.56 13.39 -18.11
CA SER A 97 18.20 14.47 -17.35
C SER A 97 17.72 14.47 -15.89
N LEU A 98 18.59 14.90 -14.98
CA LEU A 98 18.27 14.97 -13.55
C LEU A 98 17.07 15.90 -13.29
N THR A 99 16.96 16.99 -14.06
CA THR A 99 15.84 17.93 -14.00
C THR A 99 14.53 17.25 -14.38
N ALA A 100 14.50 16.54 -15.51
CA ALA A 100 13.31 15.80 -15.94
C ALA A 100 12.90 14.73 -14.91
N ARG A 101 13.88 14.04 -14.33
CA ARG A 101 13.65 13.06 -13.26
C ARG A 101 12.97 13.67 -12.04
N LYS A 102 13.47 14.83 -11.56
CA LYS A 102 12.90 15.52 -10.39
C LYS A 102 11.46 15.95 -10.63
N GLU A 103 11.14 16.46 -11.81
CA GLU A 103 9.77 16.85 -12.14
C GLU A 103 8.83 15.65 -12.28
N LEU A 104 9.28 14.57 -12.93
CA LEU A 104 8.51 13.33 -12.98
C LEU A 104 8.28 12.76 -11.57
N GLU A 105 9.24 12.87 -10.66
CA GLU A 105 9.10 12.40 -9.28
C GLU A 105 8.06 13.23 -8.51
N LYS A 106 8.07 14.55 -8.67
CA LYS A 106 7.03 15.42 -8.08
C LYS A 106 5.64 15.04 -8.60
N LEU A 107 5.51 14.86 -9.92
CA LEU A 107 4.25 14.48 -10.56
C LEU A 107 3.77 13.09 -10.10
N ALA A 108 4.67 12.13 -10.01
CA ALA A 108 4.37 10.77 -9.52
C ALA A 108 3.87 10.78 -8.07
N ARG A 109 4.53 11.55 -7.19
CA ARG A 109 4.11 11.72 -5.79
C ARG A 109 2.73 12.35 -5.69
N HIS A 110 2.49 13.42 -6.45
CA HIS A 110 1.20 14.11 -6.45
C HIS A 110 0.06 13.20 -6.95
N LYS A 111 0.31 12.45 -8.02
CA LYS A 111 -0.67 11.53 -8.62
C LYS A 111 -0.75 10.16 -7.92
N LYS A 112 0.12 9.89 -6.94
CA LYS A 112 0.27 8.58 -6.28
C LYS A 112 0.41 7.42 -7.27
N SER A 113 1.19 7.63 -8.34
CA SER A 113 1.37 6.66 -9.43
C SER A 113 2.84 6.42 -9.73
N SER A 114 3.13 5.40 -10.54
CA SER A 114 4.49 5.07 -10.94
C SER A 114 5.02 6.04 -12.00
N PHE A 115 6.35 6.17 -12.12
CA PHE A 115 6.98 6.98 -13.17
C PHE A 115 6.48 6.60 -14.56
N SER A 116 6.42 5.29 -14.87
CA SER A 116 5.91 4.80 -16.15
C SER A 116 4.47 5.25 -16.40
N LYS A 117 3.61 5.19 -15.37
CA LYS A 117 2.23 5.63 -15.52
C LYS A 117 2.10 7.13 -15.76
N VAL A 118 2.93 7.93 -15.09
CA VAL A 118 2.99 9.38 -15.34
C VAL A 118 3.40 9.67 -16.77
N ILE A 119 4.40 8.95 -17.29
CA ILE A 119 4.88 9.13 -18.67
C ILE A 119 3.78 8.73 -19.67
N GLU A 120 3.12 7.58 -19.48
CA GLU A 120 1.99 7.15 -20.31
C GLU A 120 0.89 8.21 -20.34
N ASP A 121 0.49 8.73 -19.17
CA ASP A 121 -0.55 9.76 -19.08
C ASP A 121 -0.13 11.06 -19.78
N LEU A 122 1.13 11.46 -19.66
CA LEU A 122 1.66 12.64 -20.34
C LEU A 122 1.64 12.48 -21.86
N LEU A 123 1.99 11.29 -22.37
CA LEU A 123 1.96 11.01 -23.81
C LEU A 123 0.54 11.05 -24.37
N VAL A 124 -0.43 10.41 -23.69
CA VAL A 124 -1.84 10.44 -24.10
C VAL A 124 -2.39 11.87 -24.06
N ASN A 125 -2.06 12.63 -23.01
CA ASN A 125 -2.52 14.01 -22.90
C ASN A 125 -1.89 14.93 -23.96
N ALA A 126 -0.62 14.73 -24.30
CA ALA A 126 0.05 15.51 -25.34
C ALA A 126 -0.62 15.33 -26.71
N GLU A 127 -0.96 14.09 -27.08
CA GLU A 127 -1.71 13.82 -28.32
C GLU A 127 -3.09 14.51 -28.31
N GLY A 128 -3.79 14.46 -27.17
CA GLY A 128 -5.07 15.15 -26.97
C GLY A 128 -4.95 16.66 -27.16
N ILE A 129 -3.92 17.28 -26.59
CA ILE A 129 -3.63 18.71 -26.73
C ILE A 129 -3.37 19.07 -28.19
N GLU A 130 -2.55 18.31 -28.90
CA GLU A 130 -2.29 18.57 -30.33
C GLU A 130 -3.54 18.45 -31.19
N ARG A 131 -4.42 17.49 -30.89
CA ARG A 131 -5.72 17.35 -31.58
C ARG A 131 -6.60 18.56 -31.34
N VAL A 132 -6.73 19.00 -30.09
CA VAL A 132 -7.52 20.18 -29.71
C VAL A 132 -6.95 21.44 -30.38
N GLN A 133 -5.63 21.62 -30.39
CA GLN A 133 -4.99 22.75 -31.07
C GLN A 133 -5.25 22.75 -32.59
N ARG A 134 -5.23 21.59 -33.24
CA ARG A 134 -5.56 21.47 -34.67
C ARG A 134 -7.02 21.82 -34.94
N GLU A 135 -7.93 21.36 -34.10
CA GLU A 135 -9.35 21.66 -34.26
C GLU A 135 -9.64 23.15 -34.03
N LEU A 136 -9.06 23.75 -32.97
CA LEU A 136 -9.12 25.19 -32.74
C LEU A 136 -8.62 25.98 -33.95
N LYS A 137 -7.46 25.61 -34.53
CA LYS A 137 -6.94 26.27 -35.74
C LYS A 137 -7.86 26.10 -36.94
N LYS A 138 -8.52 24.96 -37.11
CA LYS A 138 -9.52 24.75 -38.18
C LYS A 138 -10.76 25.61 -37.96
N GLN A 139 -11.25 25.70 -36.74
CA GLN A 139 -12.41 26.54 -36.38
C GLN A 139 -12.09 28.02 -36.57
N LEU A 140 -10.88 28.47 -36.19
CA LEU A 140 -10.42 29.84 -36.45
C LEU A 140 -10.41 30.16 -37.96
N LYS A 141 -9.85 29.26 -38.78
CA LYS A 141 -9.82 29.39 -40.26
C LYS A 141 -11.20 29.30 -40.91
N LYS A 142 -12.17 28.63 -40.27
CA LYS A 142 -13.57 28.59 -40.72
C LYS A 142 -14.32 29.86 -40.29
N GLY A 143 -14.03 30.39 -39.10
CA GLY A 143 -14.54 31.67 -38.60
C GLY A 143 -14.02 32.87 -39.40
N GLU A 144 -12.84 32.79 -40.00
CA GLU A 144 -12.36 33.78 -40.98
C GLU A 144 -13.23 33.86 -42.25
N ARG A 145 -14.03 32.82 -42.57
CA ARG A 145 -14.97 32.83 -43.71
C ARG A 145 -16.38 33.28 -43.35
N PHE A 146 -16.70 33.37 -42.06
CA PHE A 146 -17.98 33.87 -41.55
C PHE A 146 -17.70 35.00 -40.57
N GLY A 147 -17.42 36.19 -41.13
CA GLY A 147 -17.46 37.47 -40.42
C GLY A 147 -16.59 37.55 -39.17
N HIS A 148 -15.40 38.13 -39.33
CA HIS A 148 -14.63 38.81 -38.28
C HIS A 148 -15.07 38.43 -36.85
N VAL A 149 -14.66 37.24 -36.38
CA VAL A 149 -14.66 36.97 -34.94
C VAL A 149 -13.71 38.02 -34.40
N ASN A 150 -14.28 39.07 -33.82
CA ASN A 150 -13.54 40.24 -33.41
C ASN A 150 -12.47 39.77 -32.43
N VAL A 151 -11.23 39.69 -32.91
CA VAL A 151 -10.10 39.30 -32.08
C VAL A 151 -9.90 40.38 -31.00
N ASP A 152 -10.41 41.60 -31.23
CA ASP A 152 -10.53 42.64 -30.20
C ASP A 152 -11.61 42.29 -29.16
N PHE A 153 -12.65 41.50 -29.43
CA PHE A 153 -13.58 41.08 -28.36
C PHE A 153 -12.92 40.11 -27.39
N LEU A 154 -12.16 39.13 -27.89
CA LEU A 154 -11.37 38.24 -27.04
C LEU A 154 -10.18 38.99 -26.41
N SER A 155 -9.54 39.89 -27.16
CA SER A 155 -8.47 40.74 -26.63
C SER A 155 -9.02 41.66 -25.54
N THR A 156 -10.16 42.33 -25.69
CA THR A 156 -10.81 43.17 -24.68
C THR A 156 -11.21 42.38 -23.44
N ILE A 157 -11.73 41.14 -23.59
CA ILE A 157 -12.03 40.27 -22.44
C ILE A 157 -10.76 39.90 -21.66
N PHE A 158 -9.61 39.74 -22.33
CA PHE A 158 -8.35 39.34 -21.68
C PHE A 158 -7.35 40.50 -21.46
N SER A 159 -7.63 41.71 -21.95
CA SER A 159 -6.75 42.89 -21.88
C SER A 159 -7.26 43.96 -20.92
N ASP A 160 -8.51 43.91 -20.48
CA ASP A 160 -9.00 44.87 -19.49
C ASP A 160 -8.48 44.53 -18.09
N ASP A 161 -7.62 45.40 -17.55
CA ASP A 161 -7.15 45.38 -16.17
C ASP A 161 -8.32 45.33 -15.16
N VAL A 162 -9.49 45.86 -15.54
CA VAL A 162 -10.73 45.81 -14.74
C VAL A 162 -11.24 44.37 -14.58
N VAL A 163 -11.18 43.53 -15.62
CA VAL A 163 -11.62 42.13 -15.55
C VAL A 163 -10.62 41.29 -14.76
N LYS A 164 -9.32 41.59 -14.89
CA LYS A 164 -8.27 40.96 -14.07
C LYS A 164 -8.41 41.32 -12.59
N GLU A 165 -8.69 42.57 -12.26
CA GLU A 165 -8.97 42.98 -10.87
C GLU A 165 -10.31 42.42 -10.36
N GLN A 166 -11.36 42.34 -11.20
CA GLN A 166 -12.60 41.65 -10.83
C GLN A 166 -12.38 40.15 -10.57
N ALA A 167 -11.60 39.47 -11.41
CA ALA A 167 -11.25 38.07 -11.21
C ALA A 167 -10.42 37.87 -9.93
N LYS A 168 -9.52 38.81 -9.62
CA LYS A 168 -8.72 38.81 -8.39
C LYS A 168 -9.59 39.06 -7.15
N LEU A 169 -10.54 39.99 -7.21
CA LEU A 169 -11.53 40.22 -6.14
C LEU A 169 -12.42 39.01 -5.92
N LEU A 170 -12.92 38.39 -7.00
CA LEU A 170 -13.72 37.17 -6.91
C LEU A 170 -12.92 36.00 -6.33
N THR A 171 -11.65 35.88 -6.70
CA THR A 171 -10.74 34.86 -6.16
C THR A 171 -10.47 35.11 -4.67
N GLN A 172 -10.26 36.36 -4.26
CA GLN A 172 -10.11 36.74 -2.85
C GLN A 172 -11.38 36.43 -2.04
N GLU A 173 -12.55 36.73 -2.58
CA GLU A 173 -13.84 36.44 -1.93
C GLU A 173 -14.08 34.92 -1.81
N LEU A 174 -13.71 34.14 -2.82
CA LEU A 174 -13.78 32.68 -2.73
C LEU A 174 -12.81 32.13 -1.67
N GLU A 175 -11.61 32.70 -1.55
CA GLU A 175 -10.64 32.31 -0.52
C GLU A 175 -11.10 32.68 0.90
N THR A 176 -11.70 33.86 1.11
CA THR A 176 -12.24 34.27 2.40
C THR A 176 -13.41 33.39 2.81
N GLN A 177 -14.32 33.08 1.88
CA GLN A 177 -15.43 32.15 2.12
C GLN A 177 -14.92 30.75 2.46
N LYS A 178 -13.93 30.23 1.74
CA LYS A 178 -13.31 28.94 2.04
C LYS A 178 -12.69 28.91 3.44
N LYS A 179 -11.92 29.94 3.81
CA LYS A 179 -11.33 30.05 5.16
C LYS A 179 -12.39 30.11 6.26
N LYS A 180 -13.50 30.82 6.02
CA LYS A 180 -14.63 30.90 6.96
C LYS A 180 -15.29 29.53 7.14
N GLN A 181 -15.58 28.84 6.04
CA GLN A 181 -16.14 27.48 6.09
C GLN A 181 -15.22 26.49 6.80
N GLU A 182 -13.91 26.54 6.53
CA GLU A 182 -12.91 25.69 7.21
C GLU A 182 -12.89 25.97 8.72
N LYS A 183 -12.95 27.23 9.15
CA LYS A 183 -13.02 27.60 10.56
C LYS A 183 -14.29 27.10 11.22
N GLU A 184 -15.44 27.29 10.58
CA GLU A 184 -16.73 26.80 11.08
C GLU A 184 -16.76 25.27 11.19
N HIS A 185 -16.21 24.56 10.21
CA HIS A 185 -16.05 23.10 10.27
C HIS A 185 -15.16 22.67 11.43
N LYS A 186 -14.03 23.35 11.64
CA LYS A 186 -13.10 23.06 12.75
C LYS A 186 -13.75 23.28 14.11
N ASP A 187 -14.54 24.35 14.26
CA ASP A 187 -15.24 24.66 15.51
C ASP A 187 -16.38 23.66 15.77
N LYS A 188 -17.14 23.27 14.74
CA LYS A 188 -18.13 22.17 14.84
C LYS A 188 -17.48 20.85 15.23
N GLN A 189 -16.33 20.52 14.63
CA GLN A 189 -15.57 19.31 14.95
C GLN A 189 -15.08 19.32 16.40
N LYS A 190 -14.55 20.44 16.90
CA LYS A 190 -14.16 20.60 18.32
C LYS A 190 -15.34 20.39 19.27
N LYS A 191 -16.49 20.99 18.98
CA LYS A 191 -17.72 20.82 19.79
C LYS A 191 -18.19 19.37 19.81
N ALA A 192 -18.21 18.71 18.65
CA ALA A 192 -18.55 17.29 18.56
C ALA A 192 -17.60 16.42 19.38
N LEU A 193 -16.30 16.70 19.32
CA LEU A 193 -15.27 15.94 20.05
C LEU A 193 -15.37 16.14 21.56
N ALA A 194 -15.68 17.35 22.03
CA ALA A 194 -16.00 17.62 23.44
C ALA A 194 -17.23 16.83 23.91
N THR A 195 -18.30 16.82 23.10
CA THR A 195 -19.53 16.06 23.40
C THR A 195 -19.27 14.55 23.46
N ILE A 196 -18.45 14.01 22.54
CA ILE A 196 -18.06 12.59 22.55
C ILE A 196 -17.28 12.27 23.82
N LYS A 197 -16.37 13.16 24.25
CA LYS A 197 -15.58 12.96 25.47
C LYS A 197 -16.45 12.92 26.72
N GLU A 198 -17.42 13.83 26.86
CA GLU A 198 -18.39 13.80 27.96
C GLU A 198 -19.22 12.51 27.95
N LYS A 199 -19.73 12.10 26.77
CA LYS A 199 -20.48 10.84 26.65
C LYS A 199 -19.64 9.63 27.02
N ALA A 200 -18.37 9.58 26.60
CA ALA A 200 -17.45 8.51 26.96
C ALA A 200 -17.20 8.43 28.47
N GLN A 201 -17.02 9.57 29.14
CA GLN A 201 -16.90 9.62 30.60
C GLN A 201 -18.16 9.11 31.30
N LYS A 202 -19.35 9.51 30.80
CA LYS A 202 -20.62 9.03 31.34
C LYS A 202 -20.83 7.53 31.16
N ILE A 203 -20.44 6.98 30.01
CA ILE A 203 -20.45 5.53 29.76
C ILE A 203 -19.55 4.81 30.76
N SER A 204 -18.32 5.29 30.96
CA SER A 204 -17.40 4.69 31.94
C SER A 204 -17.95 4.72 33.37
N SER A 205 -18.62 5.81 33.78
CA SER A 205 -19.29 5.88 35.08
C SER A 205 -20.39 4.82 35.20
N LEU A 206 -21.24 4.68 34.17
CA LEU A 206 -22.33 3.71 34.17
C LEU A 206 -21.82 2.26 34.15
N GLU A 207 -20.70 1.99 33.45
CA GLU A 207 -20.06 0.67 33.47
C GLU A 207 -19.57 0.28 34.86
N ASN A 208 -19.01 1.22 35.62
CA ASN A 208 -18.60 0.98 37.00
C ASN A 208 -19.82 0.69 37.90
N GLU A 209 -20.89 1.47 37.77
CA GLU A 209 -22.12 1.28 38.53
C GLU A 209 -22.77 -0.09 38.23
N ILE A 210 -22.82 -0.49 36.96
CA ILE A 210 -23.29 -1.83 36.55
C ILE A 210 -22.43 -2.93 37.17
N LYS A 211 -21.10 -2.75 37.23
CA LYS A 211 -20.19 -3.72 37.82
C LYS A 211 -20.43 -3.87 39.32
N GLU A 212 -20.67 -2.78 40.03
CA GLU A 212 -20.97 -2.77 41.46
C GLU A 212 -22.33 -3.43 41.76
N LEU A 213 -23.37 -3.07 41.00
CA LEU A 213 -24.70 -3.70 41.12
C LEU A 213 -24.63 -5.21 40.85
N LYS A 214 -23.84 -5.66 39.87
CA LYS A 214 -23.61 -7.09 39.63
C LYS A 214 -22.93 -7.79 40.83
N GLY A 215 -22.00 -7.11 41.49
CA GLY A 215 -21.36 -7.62 42.71
C GLY A 215 -22.34 -7.79 43.86
N GLN A 216 -23.17 -6.76 44.11
CA GLN A 216 -24.22 -6.81 45.13
C GLN A 216 -25.25 -7.92 44.85
N LEU A 217 -25.63 -8.09 43.58
CA LEU A 217 -26.57 -9.12 43.16
C LEU A 217 -26.00 -10.54 43.37
N LEU A 218 -24.70 -10.74 43.13
CA LEU A 218 -24.02 -12.00 43.42
C LEU A 218 -24.00 -12.32 44.92
N GLU A 219 -23.71 -11.33 45.77
CA GLU A 219 -23.76 -11.47 47.22
C GLU A 219 -25.15 -11.85 47.72
N LEU A 220 -26.19 -11.16 47.25
CA LEU A 220 -27.58 -11.47 47.61
C LEU A 220 -27.99 -12.87 47.15
N THR A 221 -27.55 -13.28 45.96
CA THR A 221 -27.81 -14.63 45.43
C THR A 221 -27.17 -15.70 46.32
N ASN A 222 -25.93 -15.50 46.76
CA ASN A 222 -25.25 -16.42 47.67
C ASN A 222 -25.92 -16.47 49.06
N LYS A 223 -26.34 -15.32 49.60
CA LYS A 223 -27.10 -15.26 50.86
C LYS A 223 -28.42 -16.00 50.77
N ASN A 224 -29.18 -15.82 49.69
CA ASN A 224 -30.43 -16.55 49.47
C ASN A 224 -30.18 -18.06 49.40
N LYS A 225 -29.14 -18.51 48.70
CA LYS A 225 -28.79 -19.94 48.63
C LYS A 225 -28.45 -20.52 50.01
N HIS A 226 -27.72 -19.78 50.85
CA HIS A 226 -27.44 -20.19 52.22
C HIS A 226 -28.72 -20.30 53.06
N LEU A 227 -29.63 -19.34 52.94
CA LEU A 227 -30.92 -19.36 53.63
C LEU A 227 -31.80 -20.52 53.15
N GLU A 228 -31.82 -20.82 51.85
CA GLU A 228 -32.53 -21.98 51.29
C GLU A 228 -31.99 -23.31 51.83
N ASN A 229 -30.66 -23.44 51.92
CA ASN A 229 -30.03 -24.63 52.50
C ASN A 229 -30.35 -24.76 53.99
N ALA A 230 -30.23 -23.69 54.78
CA ALA A 230 -30.57 -23.69 56.20
C ALA A 230 -32.06 -24.01 56.44
N ALA A 231 -32.95 -23.52 55.57
CA ALA A 231 -34.37 -23.85 55.63
C ALA A 231 -34.64 -25.33 55.34
N LYS A 232 -33.90 -25.96 54.40
CA LYS A 232 -33.99 -27.40 54.15
C LYS A 232 -33.48 -28.22 55.33
N GLU A 233 -32.32 -27.88 55.89
CA GLU A 233 -31.76 -28.56 57.07
C GLU A 233 -32.74 -28.53 58.25
N ALA A 234 -33.33 -27.36 58.53
CA ALA A 234 -34.35 -27.23 59.59
C ALA A 234 -35.62 -28.06 59.30
N GLN A 235 -35.99 -28.23 58.02
CA GLN A 235 -37.13 -29.06 57.63
C GLN A 235 -36.81 -30.55 57.79
N ASP A 236 -35.60 -30.99 57.46
CA ASP A 236 -35.14 -32.36 57.64
C ASP A 236 -35.05 -32.73 59.13
N ASP A 237 -34.56 -31.84 59.99
CA ASP A 237 -34.51 -32.03 61.45
C ASP A 237 -35.91 -32.19 62.08
N LEU A 238 -36.91 -31.47 61.56
CA LEU A 238 -38.31 -31.60 61.99
C LEU A 238 -38.93 -32.94 61.55
N HIS A 239 -38.47 -33.53 60.44
CA HIS A 239 -38.99 -34.80 59.93
C HIS A 239 -38.20 -36.03 60.47
N GLY A 240 -36.95 -35.86 60.89
CA GLY A 240 -36.12 -36.91 61.51
C GLY A 240 -36.47 -37.27 62.95
N ASN A 241 -37.19 -36.41 63.68
CA ASN A 241 -37.63 -36.64 65.07
C ASN A 241 -38.92 -37.48 65.22
N HIS A 242 -39.33 -38.22 64.19
CA HIS A 242 -40.55 -39.06 64.18
C HIS A 242 -40.29 -40.57 63.97
N LEU A 243 -39.08 -41.07 64.24
CA LEU A 243 -38.75 -42.49 64.33
C LEU A 243 -38.28 -42.84 65.75
#